data_AF-A0A1G8DHX6-F1
#
_entry.id   AF-A0A1G8DHX6-F1
#
_cell.length_a   1.000
_cell.length_b   1.000
_cell.length_c   1.000
_cell.angle_alpha   90.00
_cell.angle_beta   90.00
_cell.angle_gamma   90.00
#
_symmetry.space_group_name_H-M   'P 1'
#
loop_
_entity.id
_entity.type
_entity.pdbx_description
1 polymer ?
#
loop_
_entity_poly.entity_id
_entity_poly.type
_entity_poly.pdbx_seq_one_letter_code
_entity_poly.pdbx_strand_id
1 'polypeptide(L)'
;MSNLSCKFDGREFASLEKMVEILLHEASEQMALIDGGKKKNSHQERAYAKWRLVHLQHCFGEYVPEQYRSTYNSLWSQLYRLEHQSNYRHPYIVYLLEKALAQEHSHIE
;
A
#
# COMPACT_ATOMS: atom_id res chain seq x y z
N MET A 1 0.87 13.51 22.46
CA MET A 1 2.15 13.20 21.79
C MET A 1 2.29 11.69 21.78
N SER A 2 1.90 11.06 20.67
CA SER A 2 1.95 9.61 20.47
C SER A 2 3.41 9.13 20.52
N ASN A 3 3.67 8.04 21.24
CA ASN A 3 4.99 7.40 21.31
C ASN A 3 5.44 6.97 19.90
N LEU A 4 6.21 7.82 19.24
CA LEU A 4 6.85 7.52 17.96
C LEU A 4 7.97 6.52 18.21
N SER A 5 7.67 5.24 18.01
CA SER A 5 8.66 4.17 18.07
C SER A 5 9.53 4.22 16.83
N CYS A 6 10.85 4.46 16.99
CA CYS A 6 11.85 4.32 15.93
C CYS A 6 12.17 2.84 15.63
N LYS A 7 11.12 2.00 15.54
CA LYS A 7 11.23 0.57 15.33
C LYS A 7 10.25 0.10 14.27
N PHE A 8 10.74 -0.70 13.34
CA PHE A 8 9.92 -1.37 12.33
C PHE A 8 10.48 -2.76 12.05
N ASP A 9 9.62 -3.79 12.14
CA ASP A 9 9.98 -5.19 11.87
C ASP A 9 11.22 -5.68 12.67
N GLY A 10 11.25 -5.37 13.96
CA GLY A 10 12.38 -5.69 14.83
C GLY A 10 13.66 -4.88 14.57
N ARG A 11 13.69 -4.00 13.55
CA ARG A 11 14.81 -3.09 13.27
C ARG A 11 14.68 -1.83 14.10
N GLU A 12 15.76 -1.45 14.78
CA GLU A 12 15.89 -0.16 15.44
C GLU A 12 16.57 0.85 14.52
N PHE A 13 16.08 2.09 14.52
CA PHE A 13 16.61 3.17 13.69
C PHE A 13 17.21 4.27 14.57
N ALA A 14 18.27 4.90 14.07
CA ALA A 14 18.95 5.99 14.76
C ALA A 14 18.05 7.23 14.96
N SER A 15 17.10 7.46 14.05
CA SER A 15 16.11 8.52 14.16
C SER A 15 14.85 8.19 13.38
N LEU A 16 13.77 8.93 13.64
CA LEU A 16 12.51 8.81 12.91
C LEU A 16 12.69 9.15 11.44
N GLU A 17 13.40 10.23 11.14
CA GLU A 17 13.70 10.69 9.78
C GLU A 17 14.41 9.59 9.01
N LYS A 18 15.40 8.93 9.63
CA LYS A 18 16.14 7.86 8.99
C LYS A 18 15.26 6.65 8.70
N MET A 19 14.37 6.30 9.63
CA MET A 19 13.38 5.25 9.39
C MET A 19 12.48 5.61 8.23
N VAL A 20 11.92 6.83 8.21
CA VAL A 20 11.02 7.30 7.16
C VAL A 20 11.69 7.21 5.79
N GLU A 21 12.90 7.74 5.66
CA GLU A 21 13.67 7.70 4.41
C GLU A 21 13.91 6.27 3.93
N ILE A 22 14.34 5.37 4.83
CA ILE A 22 14.59 3.97 4.49
C ILE A 22 13.29 3.28 4.05
N LEU A 23 12.19 3.46 4.79
CA LEU A 23 10.93 2.80 4.47
C LEU A 23 10.33 3.32 3.14
N LEU A 24 10.42 4.62 2.88
CA LEU A 24 10.01 5.20 1.59
C LEU A 24 10.88 4.68 0.44
N HIS A 25 12.19 4.59 0.65
CA HIS A 25 13.12 4.06 -0.35
C HIS A 25 12.85 2.59 -0.66
N GLU A 26 12.72 1.74 0.36
CA GLU A 26 12.41 0.31 0.20
C GLU A 26 11.06 0.10 -0.51
N ALA A 27 10.04 0.89 -0.17
CA ALA A 27 8.75 0.83 -0.84
C ALA A 27 8.87 1.25 -2.32
N SER A 28 9.61 2.32 -2.60
CA SER A 28 9.88 2.79 -3.96
C SER A 28 10.62 1.77 -4.81
N GLU A 29 11.69 1.17 -4.26
CA GLU A 29 12.49 0.17 -4.96
C GLU A 29 11.63 -1.04 -5.30
N GLN A 30 10.85 -1.54 -4.34
CA GLN A 30 9.94 -2.66 -4.56
C GLN A 30 8.95 -2.40 -5.70
N MET A 31 8.34 -1.21 -5.74
CA MET A 31 7.41 -0.85 -6.83
C MET A 31 8.13 -0.71 -8.17
N ALA A 32 9.33 -0.13 -8.20
CA ALA A 32 10.13 -0.02 -9.41
C ALA A 32 10.54 -1.40 -9.96
N LEU A 33 10.83 -2.37 -9.10
CA LEU A 33 11.09 -3.76 -9.49
C LEU A 33 9.86 -4.43 -10.12
N ILE A 34 8.65 -4.14 -9.61
CA ILE A 34 7.40 -4.65 -10.18
C ILE A 34 7.14 -4.00 -11.54
N ASP A 35 7.21 -2.66 -11.63
CA ASP A 35 6.98 -1.93 -12.88
C ASP A 35 7.98 -2.30 -13.97
N GLY A 36 9.24 -2.52 -13.60
CA GLY A 36 10.29 -2.98 -14.51
C GLY A 36 10.20 -4.46 -14.88
N GLY A 37 9.18 -5.19 -14.42
CA GLY A 37 8.98 -6.61 -14.71
C GLY A 37 9.99 -7.56 -14.05
N LYS A 38 10.87 -7.05 -13.17
CA LYS A 38 11.83 -7.86 -12.41
C LYS A 38 11.13 -8.67 -11.31
N LYS A 39 10.01 -8.17 -10.81
CA LYS A 39 9.13 -8.86 -9.85
C LYS A 39 7.72 -8.96 -10.42
N LYS A 40 7.00 -10.03 -10.06
CA LYS A 40 5.60 -10.20 -10.45
C LYS A 40 4.75 -9.16 -9.74
N ASN A 41 3.76 -8.62 -10.45
CA ASN A 41 2.73 -7.78 -9.85
C ASN A 41 1.70 -8.64 -9.07
N SER A 42 2.15 -9.29 -8.00
CA SER A 42 1.35 -10.15 -7.13
C SER A 42 0.96 -9.44 -5.84
N HIS A 43 -0.05 -9.98 -5.13
CA HIS A 43 -0.42 -9.47 -3.81
C HIS A 43 0.75 -9.48 -2.83
N GLN A 44 1.56 -10.54 -2.83
CA GLN A 44 2.70 -10.68 -1.92
C GLN A 44 3.78 -9.62 -2.15
N GLU A 45 4.13 -9.36 -3.41
CA GLU A 45 5.15 -8.36 -3.75
C GLU A 45 4.65 -6.94 -3.46
N ARG A 46 3.36 -6.66 -3.65
CA ARG A 46 2.74 -5.37 -3.28
C ARG A 46 2.61 -5.20 -1.77
N ALA A 47 2.32 -6.27 -1.04
CA ALA A 47 2.17 -6.25 0.42
C ALA A 47 3.45 -5.77 1.11
N TYR A 48 4.62 -6.09 0.55
CA TYR A 48 5.91 -5.60 1.06
C TYR A 48 5.97 -4.06 1.08
N ALA A 49 5.60 -3.40 -0.02
CA ALA A 49 5.60 -1.94 -0.09
C ALA A 49 4.45 -1.35 0.74
N LYS A 50 3.26 -1.96 0.68
CA LYS A 50 2.08 -1.55 1.45
C LYS A 50 2.33 -1.52 2.95
N TRP A 51 2.98 -2.56 3.49
CA TRP A 51 3.24 -2.66 4.93
C TRP A 51 4.07 -1.50 5.47
N ARG A 52 5.07 -1.06 4.69
CA ARG A 52 5.92 0.10 5.00
C ARG A 52 5.11 1.38 5.00
N LEU A 53 4.32 1.60 3.95
CA LEU A 53 3.49 2.81 3.83
C LEU A 53 2.42 2.90 4.92
N VAL A 54 1.83 1.76 5.32
CA VAL A 54 0.89 1.69 6.44
C VAL A 54 1.59 1.97 7.77
N HIS A 55 2.80 1.47 7.98
CA HIS A 55 3.56 1.83 9.19
C HIS A 55 3.85 3.33 9.24
N LEU A 56 4.29 3.92 8.13
CA LEU A 56 4.50 5.36 8.03
C LEU A 56 3.21 6.16 8.28
N GLN A 57 2.05 5.67 7.81
CA GLN A 57 0.76 6.28 8.12
C GLN A 57 0.51 6.34 9.63
N HIS A 58 0.78 5.26 10.35
CA HIS A 58 0.66 5.24 11.81
C HIS A 58 1.65 6.17 12.50
N CYS A 59 2.89 6.28 11.99
CA CYS A 59 3.89 7.20 12.53
C CYS A 59 3.48 8.67 12.30
N PHE A 60 3.01 9.02 11.12
CA PHE A 60 2.60 10.38 10.79
C PHE A 60 1.29 10.79 11.50
N GLY A 61 0.43 9.82 11.81
CA GLY A 61 -0.87 10.09 12.42
C GLY A 61 -1.78 10.87 11.46
N GLU A 62 -2.30 12.00 11.91
CA GLU A 62 -3.21 12.84 11.12
C GLU A 62 -2.50 13.64 10.02
N TYR A 63 -1.19 13.90 10.15
CA TYR A 63 -0.49 14.84 9.27
C TYR A 63 0.82 14.26 8.75
N VAL A 64 0.93 14.14 7.42
CA VAL A 64 2.18 13.78 6.74
C VAL A 64 3.11 15.00 6.68
N PRO A 65 4.35 14.91 7.21
CA PRO A 65 5.33 15.98 7.13
C PRO A 65 5.56 16.45 5.69
N GLU A 66 5.63 17.77 5.49
CA GLU A 66 5.72 18.39 4.16
C GLU A 66 6.83 17.78 3.30
N GLN A 67 8.01 17.60 3.90
CA GLN A 67 9.21 17.09 3.23
C GLN A 67 9.04 15.67 2.64
N TYR A 68 8.07 14.89 3.14
CA TYR A 68 7.82 13.52 2.67
C TYR A 68 6.51 13.38 1.90
N ARG A 69 5.63 14.39 1.94
CA ARG A 69 4.25 14.27 1.43
C ARG A 69 4.18 13.89 -0.04
N SER A 70 4.99 14.55 -0.88
CA SER A 70 5.03 14.29 -2.31
C SER A 70 5.40 12.83 -2.61
N THR A 71 6.52 12.36 -2.04
CA THR A 71 7.01 10.99 -2.22
C THR A 71 6.02 9.98 -1.67
N TYR A 72 5.51 10.19 -0.46
CA TYR A 72 4.55 9.31 0.20
C TYR A 72 3.26 9.13 -0.63
N ASN A 73 2.68 10.24 -1.09
CA ASN A 73 1.46 10.21 -1.91
C ASN A 73 1.69 9.56 -3.28
N SER A 74 2.87 9.78 -3.87
CA SER A 74 3.25 9.18 -5.15
C SER A 74 3.36 7.66 -5.04
N LEU A 75 3.96 7.17 -3.95
CA LEU A 75 4.08 5.74 -3.67
C LEU A 75 2.73 5.09 -3.42
N TRP A 76 1.82 5.71 -2.67
CA TRP A 76 0.45 5.21 -2.54
C TRP A 76 -0.25 5.13 -3.90
N SER A 77 -0.14 6.18 -4.71
CA SER A 77 -0.75 6.21 -6.05
C SER A 77 -0.20 5.11 -6.96
N GLN A 78 1.11 4.89 -6.91
CA GLN A 78 1.78 3.82 -7.67
C GLN A 78 1.35 2.43 -7.19
N LEU A 79 1.24 2.22 -5.87
CA LEU A 79 0.73 0.98 -5.30
C LEU A 79 -0.70 0.69 -5.75
N TYR A 80 -1.60 1.69 -5.70
CA TYR A 80 -2.97 1.55 -6.17
C TYR A 80 -3.03 1.20 -7.66
N ARG A 81 -2.24 1.88 -8.50
CA ARG A 81 -2.13 1.54 -9.93
C ARG A 81 -1.71 0.09 -10.13
N LEU A 82 -0.70 -0.38 -9.40
CA LEU A 82 -0.22 -1.76 -9.47
C LEU A 82 -1.30 -2.75 -9.02
N GLU A 83 -2.05 -2.46 -7.95
CA GLU A 83 -3.19 -3.27 -7.54
C GLU A 83 -4.21 -3.38 -8.68
N HIS A 84 -4.64 -2.27 -9.27
CA HIS A 84 -5.61 -2.25 -10.38
C HIS A 84 -5.13 -3.02 -11.62
N GLN A 85 -3.85 -2.87 -12.01
CA GLN A 85 -3.28 -3.57 -13.16
C GLN A 85 -3.24 -5.10 -13.01
N SER A 86 -3.29 -5.61 -11.78
CA SER A 86 -3.31 -7.05 -11.52
C SER A 86 -4.72 -7.68 -11.55
N ASN A 87 -5.71 -6.98 -12.13
CA ASN A 87 -7.13 -7.32 -12.01
C ASN A 87 -7.59 -7.50 -10.56
N TYR A 88 -6.98 -6.76 -9.62
CA TYR A 88 -7.40 -6.79 -8.23
C TYR A 88 -8.82 -6.22 -8.14
N ARG A 89 -9.79 -7.10 -7.95
CA ARG A 89 -11.13 -6.74 -7.49
C ARG A 89 -11.13 -6.89 -5.99
N HIS A 90 -11.39 -5.79 -5.28
CA HIS A 90 -11.57 -5.86 -3.83
C HIS A 90 -12.63 -6.93 -3.52
N PRO A 91 -12.42 -7.82 -2.54
CA PRO A 91 -13.35 -8.94 -2.26
C PRO A 91 -14.79 -8.47 -2.07
N TYR A 92 -14.97 -7.29 -1.47
CA TYR A 92 -16.29 -6.67 -1.32
C TYR A 92 -16.95 -6.31 -2.67
N ILE A 93 -16.18 -5.84 -3.65
CA ILE A 93 -16.71 -5.55 -5.00
C ILE A 93 -17.08 -6.85 -5.71
N VAL A 94 -16.28 -7.91 -5.55
CA VAL A 94 -16.62 -9.25 -6.07
C VAL A 94 -17.94 -9.72 -5.47
N TYR A 95 -18.07 -9.65 -4.14
CA TYR A 95 -19.31 -10.00 -3.43
C TYR A 95 -20.52 -9.18 -3.91
N LEU A 96 -20.37 -7.87 -4.10
CA LEU A 96 -21.45 -7.02 -4.60
C LEU A 96 -21.86 -7.39 -6.04
N LEU A 97 -20.89 -7.68 -6.90
CA LEU A 97 -21.15 -8.11 -8.28
C LEU A 97 -21.85 -9.46 -8.32
N GLU A 98 -21.40 -10.43 -7.51
CA GLU A 98 -22.04 -11.74 -7.38
C GLU A 98 -23.49 -11.61 -6.89
N LYS A 99 -23.73 -10.74 -5.90
CA LYS A 99 -25.08 -10.49 -5.39
C LYS A 99 -25.99 -9.84 -6.42
N ALA A 100 -25.50 -8.86 -7.17
CA ALA A 100 -26.27 -8.18 -8.22
C ALA A 100 -26.65 -9.13 -9.36
N LEU A 101 -25.71 -9.95 -9.82
CA LEU A 101 -25.95 -10.96 -10.87
C LEU A 101 -26.93 -12.05 -10.41
N ALA A 102 -26.88 -12.46 -9.14
CA ALA A 102 -27.83 -13.41 -8.58
C ALA A 102 -29.28 -12.85 -8.50
N GLN A 103 -29.43 -11.54 -8.34
CA GLN A 103 -30.74 -10.88 -8.33
C GLN A 103 -31.36 -10.74 -9.73
N GLU A 104 -30.55 -10.54 -10.78
CA GLU A 104 -31.07 -10.53 -12.16
C GLU A 104 -31.64 -11.89 -12.58
N HIS A 105 -31.05 -12.99 -12.11
CA HIS A 105 -31.55 -14.34 -12.40
C HIS A 105 -32.83 -14.73 -11.66
N SER A 106 -33.23 -14.00 -10.61
CA SER A 106 -34.46 -14.27 -9.85
C SER A 106 -35.67 -13.45 -10.32
N HIS A 107 -35.50 -12.58 -11.30
CA HIS A 107 -36.58 -11.79 -11.92
C HIS A 107 -36.97 -12.28 -13.33
N ILE A 108 -36.40 -13.40 -13.77
CA ILE A 108 -36.76 -14.11 -15.01
C ILE A 108 -37.46 -15.42 -14.62
N GLU A 109 -38.57 -15.33 -13.88
CA GLU A 109 -39.58 -16.39 -13.73
C GLU A 109 -40.98 -15.76 -13.76
#